data_AF-A0A930V0Z7-F1
#
_entry.id   AF-A0A930V0Z7-F1
#
_cell.length_a   1.000
_cell.length_b   1.000
_cell.length_c   1.000
_cell.angle_alpha   90.00
_cell.angle_beta   90.00
_cell.angle_gamma   90.00
#
_symmetry.space_group_name_H-M   'P 1'
#
loop_
_entity.id
_entity.type
_entity.pdbx_description
1 polymer ?
#
loop_
_entity_poly.entity_id
_entity_poly.type
_entity_poly.pdbx_seq_one_letter_code
_entity_poly.pdbx_strand_id
1 'polypeptide(L)'
;MEPESEDLLALAATCREVGSGFASGPQTSKDSRVAAPPASLSDARSHDSERVRPDRCPGLFRPWPADDGLLVRLRVPGGRVSRRRLRALLEVAQRWGDGSVHVTSRANLQVRGLPSDGGPAVRADVRRAVLATGLVPHPTHELVRNVLASPLTGLAGGRADLGPVVDALDAALCADPRLAELPGRFLFVLDDGRGDLADQRADLGAVALDPDTAQLRVGDGWGERLALADLPRRACELARRFLDVRGPGRAAPWHVRELPAPLAEPSAPDSRALVRSAPPEPGPTPAGVLVALPDARLDAHGLAALDEAAGPDGDEVRVTPWSSVLVPGATGAGR
;
A
#
# COMPACT_ATOMS: atom_id res chain seq x y z
N MET A 1 26.90 -44.46 26.56
CA MET A 1 27.34 -43.26 27.30
C MET A 1 27.16 -42.10 26.35
N GLU A 2 25.99 -41.49 26.47
CA GLU A 2 25.44 -40.32 25.80
C GLU A 2 24.60 -39.65 26.90
N PRO A 3 24.74 -38.35 27.10
CA PRO A 3 23.57 -37.50 27.39
C PRO A 3 23.70 -36.16 26.63
N GLU A 4 22.66 -35.36 26.39
CA GLU A 4 21.24 -35.39 26.70
C GLU A 4 20.61 -34.29 25.83
N SER A 5 19.44 -34.59 25.29
CA SER A 5 18.58 -33.70 24.52
C SER A 5 17.44 -33.21 25.41
N GLU A 6 17.64 -32.13 26.15
CA GLU A 6 16.58 -31.44 26.91
C GLU A 6 16.92 -29.95 27.02
N ASP A 7 16.43 -29.11 26.09
CA ASP A 7 16.22 -27.67 26.38
C ASP A 7 15.34 -26.89 25.37
N LEU A 8 14.42 -27.55 24.67
CA LEU A 8 13.52 -26.89 23.70
C LEU A 8 12.02 -27.07 23.97
N LEU A 9 11.64 -27.44 25.20
CA LEU A 9 10.24 -27.63 25.61
C LEU A 9 9.81 -26.80 26.84
N ALA A 10 10.57 -25.76 27.21
CA ALA A 10 10.34 -24.99 28.43
C ALA A 10 9.86 -23.52 28.23
N LEU A 11 9.19 -23.18 27.12
CA LEU A 11 8.62 -21.82 26.95
C LEU A 11 7.20 -21.77 26.36
N ALA A 12 6.40 -22.84 26.54
CA ALA A 12 5.03 -22.92 26.03
C ALA A 12 3.94 -23.05 27.13
N ALA A 13 4.22 -22.69 28.38
CA ALA A 13 3.26 -22.88 29.47
C ALA A 13 3.32 -21.79 30.54
N THR A 14 2.78 -20.59 30.27
CA THR A 14 2.22 -19.73 31.31
C THR A 14 1.19 -18.78 30.70
N CYS A 15 0.03 -18.63 31.36
CA CYS A 15 -1.11 -17.76 31.03
C CYS A 15 -2.25 -18.38 30.19
N ARG A 16 -2.79 -19.51 30.67
CA ARG A 16 -4.24 -19.78 30.61
C ARG A 16 -4.74 -20.10 32.00
N GLU A 17 -6.00 -19.70 32.24
CA GLU A 17 -6.86 -19.95 33.41
C GLU A 17 -6.87 -18.93 34.55
N VAL A 18 -7.84 -18.01 34.47
CA VAL A 18 -8.78 -17.78 35.59
C VAL A 18 -10.20 -17.72 35.03
N GLY A 19 -11.05 -18.67 35.42
CA GLY A 19 -12.49 -18.39 35.65
C GLY A 19 -13.53 -19.00 34.70
N SER A 20 -13.74 -20.31 34.76
CA SER A 20 -15.08 -20.93 34.61
C SER A 20 -15.98 -20.51 35.78
N GLY A 21 -17.30 -20.39 35.73
CA GLY A 21 -18.35 -20.67 34.76
C GLY A 21 -19.70 -20.53 35.49
N PHE A 22 -20.84 -20.54 34.80
CA PHE A 22 -22.12 -20.93 35.41
C PHE A 22 -23.14 -21.41 34.36
N ALA A 23 -23.46 -22.70 34.48
CA ALA A 23 -24.74 -23.41 34.29
C ALA A 23 -25.71 -23.08 33.14
N SER A 24 -26.03 -24.15 32.41
CA SER A 24 -27.11 -24.28 31.42
C SER A 24 -28.42 -24.80 32.03
N GLY A 25 -29.56 -24.35 31.48
CA GLY A 25 -30.84 -25.09 31.41
C GLY A 25 -32.08 -24.24 31.76
N PRO A 26 -33.30 -24.55 31.24
CA PRO A 26 -33.68 -25.34 30.06
C PRO A 26 -34.48 -24.53 29.00
N GLN A 27 -34.57 -25.13 27.81
CA GLN A 27 -35.42 -24.69 26.69
C GLN A 27 -36.91 -24.68 27.04
N THR A 28 -37.61 -23.63 26.60
CA THR A 28 -39.05 -23.71 26.30
C THR A 28 -39.31 -23.20 24.88
N SER A 29 -39.98 -24.07 24.14
CA SER A 29 -40.53 -23.87 22.81
C SER A 29 -41.49 -22.68 22.77
N LYS A 30 -41.35 -21.82 21.77
CA LYS A 30 -42.46 -21.08 21.16
C LYS A 30 -42.19 -20.89 19.67
N ASP A 31 -42.72 -21.82 18.90
CA ASP A 31 -43.15 -21.60 17.52
C ASP A 31 -43.91 -20.28 17.42
N SER A 32 -43.40 -19.36 16.62
CA SER A 32 -44.23 -18.33 15.99
C SER A 32 -43.57 -17.93 14.67
N ARG A 33 -44.08 -18.53 13.59
CA ARG A 33 -43.88 -18.08 12.22
C ARG A 33 -44.45 -16.66 12.13
N VAL A 34 -43.56 -15.67 12.04
CA VAL A 34 -43.93 -14.31 11.62
C VAL A 34 -43.38 -14.13 10.22
N ALA A 35 -44.32 -13.94 9.30
CA ALA A 35 -44.11 -13.83 7.86
C ALA A 35 -43.18 -12.66 7.51
N ALA A 36 -42.37 -12.87 6.47
CA ALA A 36 -41.55 -11.85 5.84
C ALA A 36 -42.44 -10.71 5.28
N PRO A 37 -42.10 -9.44 5.53
CA PRO A 37 -42.73 -8.33 4.81
C PRO A 37 -42.13 -8.23 3.38
N PRO A 38 -42.91 -7.72 2.41
CA PRO A 38 -42.53 -7.75 1.00
C PRO A 38 -41.38 -6.80 0.68
N ALA A 39 -40.60 -7.17 -0.34
CA ALA A 39 -39.58 -6.34 -0.95
C ALA A 39 -40.19 -5.03 -1.47
N SER A 40 -39.89 -3.91 -0.80
CA SER A 40 -40.19 -2.57 -1.34
C SER A 40 -38.94 -2.00 -2.02
N LEU A 41 -39.02 -1.94 -3.35
CA LEU A 41 -38.27 -1.01 -4.17
C LEU A 41 -38.52 0.42 -3.67
N SER A 42 -37.43 1.13 -3.41
CA SER A 42 -37.24 2.60 -3.47
C SER A 42 -36.48 3.11 -2.25
N ASP A 43 -35.15 3.13 -2.39
CA ASP A 43 -34.34 4.17 -1.80
C ASP A 43 -33.19 4.48 -2.76
N ALA A 44 -33.56 5.08 -3.88
CA ALA A 44 -32.67 5.93 -4.64
C ALA A 44 -32.32 7.14 -3.76
N ARG A 45 -31.35 6.97 -2.85
CA ARG A 45 -30.78 8.08 -2.08
C ARG A 45 -29.36 8.35 -2.56
N SER A 46 -29.28 9.42 -3.34
CA SER A 46 -28.15 10.35 -3.49
C SER A 46 -26.80 9.74 -3.87
N HIS A 47 -26.63 9.43 -5.16
CA HIS A 47 -25.30 9.42 -5.79
C HIS A 47 -24.88 10.80 -6.32
N ASP A 48 -25.68 11.84 -6.07
CA ASP A 48 -25.37 13.20 -6.50
C ASP A 48 -24.89 14.03 -5.32
N SER A 49 -23.61 13.85 -4.98
CA SER A 49 -22.85 14.99 -4.44
C SER A 49 -22.03 15.51 -5.61
N GLU A 50 -22.49 16.61 -6.21
CA GLU A 50 -21.71 17.41 -7.15
C GLU A 50 -20.26 17.47 -6.67
N ARG A 51 -19.34 16.90 -7.44
CA ARG A 51 -17.93 16.82 -7.10
C ARG A 51 -17.29 18.19 -7.32
N VAL A 52 -17.52 19.11 -6.40
CA VAL A 52 -16.94 20.46 -6.39
C VAL A 52 -15.50 20.44 -5.85
N ARG A 53 -15.06 19.34 -5.22
CA ARG A 53 -13.75 19.29 -4.57
C ARG A 53 -12.65 18.89 -5.56
N PRO A 54 -11.57 19.71 -5.72
CA PRO A 54 -10.41 19.32 -6.52
C PRO A 54 -9.74 18.09 -5.92
N ASP A 55 -9.04 17.32 -6.76
CA ASP A 55 -8.15 16.28 -6.29
C ASP A 55 -7.03 16.89 -5.42
N ARG A 56 -6.88 16.34 -4.21
CA ARG A 56 -6.13 16.92 -3.09
C ARG A 56 -5.05 15.94 -2.62
N CYS A 57 -4.39 15.26 -3.55
CA CYS A 57 -3.21 14.45 -3.23
C CYS A 57 -2.07 15.41 -2.78
N PRO A 58 -1.53 15.24 -1.55
CA PRO A 58 -0.56 16.16 -0.99
C PRO A 58 0.86 15.84 -1.50
N GLY A 59 1.36 16.58 -2.47
CA GLY A 59 2.75 16.53 -2.92
C GLY A 59 3.63 17.53 -2.18
N LEU A 60 4.95 17.54 -2.44
CA LEU A 60 5.85 18.53 -1.86
C LEU A 60 5.60 19.94 -2.44
N PHE A 61 5.30 20.03 -3.72
CA PHE A 61 4.99 21.29 -4.42
C PHE A 61 3.51 21.66 -4.32
N ARG A 62 2.67 20.72 -3.89
CA ARG A 62 1.24 20.93 -3.62
C ARG A 62 0.83 20.27 -2.29
N PRO A 63 1.29 20.79 -1.14
CA PRO A 63 1.00 20.20 0.16
C PRO A 63 -0.47 20.38 0.55
N TRP A 64 -0.90 19.61 1.53
CA TRP A 64 -2.24 19.74 2.12
C TRP A 64 -2.21 20.61 3.38
N PRO A 65 -3.02 21.66 3.49
CA PRO A 65 -3.20 22.39 4.75
C PRO A 65 -4.04 21.54 5.72
N ALA A 66 -3.40 21.07 6.79
CA ALA A 66 -4.04 20.43 7.93
C ALA A 66 -3.98 21.34 9.16
N ASP A 67 -4.71 20.98 10.21
CA ASP A 67 -4.82 21.78 11.44
C ASP A 67 -3.48 21.90 12.19
N ASP A 68 -2.60 20.91 12.02
CA ASP A 68 -1.26 20.83 12.63
C ASP A 68 -0.18 21.47 11.76
N GLY A 69 -0.49 21.87 10.52
CA GLY A 69 0.46 22.43 9.55
C GLY A 69 0.31 21.79 8.17
N LEU A 70 1.34 21.93 7.33
CA LEU A 70 1.33 21.34 6.00
C LEU A 70 1.67 19.85 6.05
N LEU A 71 0.92 19.06 5.28
CA LEU A 71 1.13 17.65 5.07
C LEU A 71 1.68 17.41 3.66
N VAL A 72 2.77 16.64 3.59
CA VAL A 72 3.39 16.17 2.34
C VAL A 72 3.39 14.65 2.33
N ARG A 73 2.93 14.05 1.23
CA ARG A 73 3.09 12.62 0.95
C ARG A 73 4.17 12.48 -0.14
N LEU A 74 5.06 11.52 0.08
CA LEU A 74 6.10 11.17 -0.88
C LEU A 74 5.62 10.03 -1.76
N ARG A 75 6.44 9.54 -2.68
CA ARG A 75 6.13 8.39 -3.52
C ARG A 75 7.24 7.35 -3.33
N VAL A 76 6.86 6.10 -3.07
CA VAL A 76 7.79 5.02 -2.75
C VAL A 76 7.36 3.76 -3.49
N PRO A 77 7.69 3.63 -4.79
CA PRO A 77 7.26 2.51 -5.62
C PRO A 77 7.63 1.16 -5.00
N GLY A 78 6.66 0.26 -4.93
CA GLY A 78 6.82 -1.04 -4.27
C GLY A 78 7.10 -0.97 -2.77
N GLY A 79 6.96 0.21 -2.14
CA GLY A 79 7.33 0.44 -0.75
C GLY A 79 8.83 0.43 -0.47
N ARG A 80 9.69 0.25 -1.49
CA ARG A 80 11.15 0.11 -1.33
C ARG A 80 11.81 1.45 -1.06
N VAL A 81 12.51 1.55 0.07
CA VAL A 81 13.26 2.75 0.45
C VAL A 81 14.54 2.36 1.20
N SER A 82 15.64 3.08 0.96
CA SER A 82 16.84 2.91 1.78
C SER A 82 16.63 3.49 3.18
N ARG A 83 17.13 2.83 4.22
CA ARG A 83 17.20 3.29 5.61
C ARG A 83 17.84 4.65 5.70
N ARG A 84 18.92 4.90 4.95
CA ARG A 84 19.57 6.22 4.91
C ARG A 84 18.61 7.35 4.52
N ARG A 85 17.83 7.18 3.45
CA ARG A 85 16.84 8.18 3.01
C ARG A 85 15.69 8.31 4.00
N LEU A 86 15.25 7.20 4.59
CA LEU A 86 14.18 7.19 5.60
C LEU A 86 14.61 7.93 6.88
N ARG A 87 15.85 7.73 7.34
CA ARG A 87 16.46 8.49 8.44
C ARG A 87 16.54 9.99 8.12
N ALA A 88 17.03 10.35 6.94
CA ALA A 88 17.08 11.76 6.52
C ALA A 88 15.68 12.39 6.50
N LEU A 89 14.65 11.65 6.11
CA LEU A 89 13.27 12.13 6.18
C LEU A 89 12.76 12.28 7.62
N LEU A 90 13.11 11.35 8.51
CA LEU A 90 12.79 11.46 9.92
C LEU A 90 13.45 12.69 10.57
N GLU A 91 14.70 13.00 10.22
CA GLU A 91 15.37 14.23 10.67
C GLU A 91 14.60 15.49 10.23
N VAL A 92 14.03 15.49 9.02
CA VAL A 92 13.13 16.57 8.57
C VAL A 92 11.88 16.65 9.44
N ALA A 93 11.24 15.51 9.69
CA ALA A 93 10.04 15.44 10.53
C ALA A 93 10.30 15.90 11.97
N GLN A 94 11.46 15.56 12.54
CA GLN A 94 11.87 15.98 13.89
C GLN A 94 12.17 17.47 13.98
N ARG A 95 12.77 18.05 12.94
CA ARG A 95 13.18 19.45 12.97
C ARG A 95 12.05 20.42 12.64
N TRP A 96 11.13 20.04 11.76
CA TRP A 96 10.10 20.93 11.24
C TRP A 96 8.69 20.38 11.25
N GLY A 97 8.49 19.09 11.55
CA GLY A 97 7.18 18.46 11.57
C GLY A 97 6.76 18.02 12.98
N ASP A 98 5.93 16.97 13.02
CA ASP A 98 5.41 16.39 14.26
C ASP A 98 6.32 15.32 14.90
N GLY A 99 7.57 15.21 14.44
CA GLY A 99 8.55 14.25 14.94
C GLY A 99 8.45 12.85 14.36
N SER A 100 7.55 12.57 13.42
CA SER A 100 7.37 11.23 12.85
C SER A 100 7.25 11.21 11.33
N VAL A 101 7.70 10.12 10.73
CA VAL A 101 7.32 9.75 9.36
C VAL A 101 6.15 8.78 9.43
N HIS A 102 5.05 9.11 8.76
CA HIS A 102 3.84 8.29 8.80
C HIS A 102 3.82 7.34 7.61
N VAL A 103 3.64 6.04 7.85
CA VAL A 103 3.35 5.07 6.80
C VAL A 103 1.85 5.05 6.52
N THR A 104 1.44 4.53 5.37
CA THR A 104 0.04 4.56 4.94
C THR A 104 -0.39 3.19 4.44
N SER A 105 -1.71 2.95 4.40
CA SER A 105 -2.31 1.73 3.84
C SER A 105 -2.03 1.46 2.35
N ARG A 106 -1.22 2.31 1.70
CA ARG A 106 -0.74 2.14 0.33
C ARG A 106 0.80 2.11 0.26
N ALA A 107 1.43 1.64 1.34
CA ALA A 107 2.88 1.47 1.46
C ALA A 107 3.67 2.73 1.09
N ASN A 108 3.23 3.88 1.59
CA ASN A 108 3.78 5.18 1.23
C ASN A 108 4.06 6.05 2.46
N LEU A 109 4.92 7.05 2.33
CA LEU A 109 5.42 7.90 3.41
C LEU A 109 4.73 9.26 3.44
N GLN A 110 4.51 9.81 4.64
CA GLN A 110 4.03 11.18 4.86
C GLN A 110 4.81 11.88 5.96
N VAL A 111 4.94 13.19 5.82
CA VAL A 111 5.40 14.09 6.88
C VAL A 111 4.33 15.14 7.12
N ARG A 112 4.08 15.44 8.39
CA ARG A 112 3.02 16.33 8.86
C ARG A 112 3.58 17.48 9.68
N GLY A 113 2.75 18.49 9.91
CA GLY A 113 3.10 19.66 10.71
C GLY A 113 4.14 20.58 10.08
N LEU A 114 4.37 20.50 8.77
CA LEU A 114 5.42 21.29 8.12
C LEU A 114 5.04 22.78 8.06
N PRO A 115 5.98 23.70 8.28
CA PRO A 115 5.71 25.13 8.31
C PRO A 115 5.48 25.70 6.90
N SER A 116 4.70 26.78 6.86
CA SER A 116 4.52 27.64 5.69
C SER A 116 4.91 29.09 6.02
N ASP A 117 5.28 29.87 5.01
CA ASP A 117 5.52 31.33 5.15
C ASP A 117 4.22 32.13 4.97
N GLY A 118 3.08 31.62 5.45
CA GLY A 118 1.77 32.25 5.28
C GLY A 118 1.07 31.99 3.94
N GLY A 119 1.63 31.10 3.10
CA GLY A 119 1.06 30.66 1.83
C GLY A 119 0.76 29.15 1.77
N PRO A 120 0.22 28.64 0.66
CA PRO A 120 -0.14 27.21 0.52
C PRO A 120 1.06 26.31 0.25
N ALA A 121 2.29 26.82 0.34
CA ALA A 121 3.52 26.11 0.00
C ALA A 121 4.37 25.85 1.25
N VAL A 122 5.06 24.70 1.25
CA VAL A 122 6.07 24.39 2.26
C VAL A 122 7.17 25.43 2.23
N ARG A 123 7.62 25.86 3.42
CA ARG A 123 8.74 26.79 3.59
C ARG A 123 9.96 26.34 2.78
N ALA A 124 10.68 27.29 2.20
CA ALA A 124 11.70 27.00 1.19
C ALA A 124 12.89 26.16 1.70
N ASP A 125 13.29 26.32 2.96
CA ASP A 125 14.34 25.52 3.62
C ASP A 125 13.89 24.08 3.86
N VAL A 126 12.65 23.87 4.33
CA VAL A 126 12.04 22.55 4.53
C VAL A 126 11.91 21.83 3.20
N ARG A 127 11.43 22.52 2.16
CA ARG A 127 11.35 21.95 0.80
C ARG A 127 12.71 21.48 0.31
N ARG A 128 13.76 22.27 0.52
CA ARG A 128 15.14 21.88 0.17
C ARG A 128 15.61 20.66 0.95
N ALA A 129 15.29 20.59 2.25
CA ALA A 129 15.65 19.46 3.09
C ALA A 129 14.95 18.16 2.63
N VAL A 130 13.65 18.22 2.30
CA VAL A 130 12.92 17.07 1.73
C VAL A 130 13.53 16.64 0.39
N LEU A 131 13.83 17.58 -0.52
CA LEU A 131 14.48 17.27 -1.80
C LEU A 131 15.85 16.59 -1.60
N ALA A 132 16.64 17.02 -0.61
CA ALA A 132 17.94 16.45 -0.29
C ALA A 132 17.87 14.99 0.20
N THR A 133 16.71 14.51 0.66
CA THR A 133 16.51 13.08 0.97
C THR A 133 16.59 12.20 -0.28
N GLY A 134 16.36 12.74 -1.49
CA GLY A 134 16.27 11.97 -2.72
C GLY A 134 14.98 11.14 -2.85
N LEU A 135 13.97 11.36 -2.00
CA LEU A 135 12.65 10.70 -2.07
C LEU A 135 11.65 11.41 -2.98
N VAL A 136 12.09 12.46 -3.68
CA VAL A 136 11.31 13.17 -4.71
C VAL A 136 12.13 13.23 -6.01
N PRO A 137 12.44 12.08 -6.64
CA PRO A 137 13.31 12.05 -7.82
C PRO A 137 12.65 12.66 -9.07
N HIS A 138 11.31 12.64 -9.15
CA HIS A 138 10.54 13.16 -10.29
C HIS A 138 9.49 14.18 -9.82
N PRO A 139 9.86 15.47 -9.63
CA PRO A 139 8.96 16.52 -9.17
C PRO A 139 7.64 16.63 -9.95
N THR A 140 7.68 16.39 -11.26
CA THR A 140 6.49 16.45 -12.13
C THR A 140 5.50 15.31 -11.90
N HIS A 141 5.96 14.18 -11.36
CA HIS A 141 5.17 12.97 -11.14
C HIS A 141 4.93 12.69 -9.66
N GLU A 142 5.25 13.62 -8.76
CA GLU A 142 5.07 13.43 -7.31
C GLU A 142 3.60 13.21 -6.92
N LEU A 143 2.67 13.72 -7.73
CA LEU A 143 1.23 13.57 -7.51
C LEU A 143 0.68 12.27 -8.10
N VAL A 144 1.39 11.68 -9.07
CA VAL A 144 1.06 10.34 -9.56
C VAL A 144 1.21 9.40 -8.38
N ARG A 145 0.14 8.67 -8.09
CA ARG A 145 0.08 7.79 -6.93
C ARG A 145 1.14 6.70 -6.98
N ASN A 146 1.32 6.10 -5.80
CA ASN A 146 2.29 5.05 -5.61
C ASN A 146 1.93 3.79 -6.40
N VAL A 147 2.95 3.02 -6.78
CA VAL A 147 2.78 1.63 -7.20
C VAL A 147 2.83 0.79 -5.94
N LEU A 148 1.69 0.25 -5.51
CA LEU A 148 1.64 -0.69 -4.39
C LEU A 148 1.96 -2.09 -4.92
N ALA A 149 2.92 -2.78 -4.31
CA ALA A 149 3.26 -4.16 -4.64
C ALA A 149 3.30 -5.02 -3.37
N SER A 150 3.09 -6.34 -3.51
CA SER A 150 3.18 -7.28 -2.38
C SER A 150 4.50 -7.06 -1.62
N PRO A 151 4.48 -6.67 -0.33
CA PRO A 151 5.69 -6.21 0.35
C PRO A 151 6.83 -7.23 0.39
N LEU A 152 6.53 -8.54 0.39
CA LEU A 152 7.55 -9.59 0.47
C LEU A 152 7.91 -10.20 -0.91
N THR A 153 7.50 -9.57 -2.01
CA THR A 153 7.80 -10.03 -3.39
C THR A 153 9.30 -10.15 -3.63
N GLY A 154 9.75 -11.23 -4.27
CA GLY A 154 11.17 -11.50 -4.52
C GLY A 154 12.00 -11.84 -3.28
N LEU A 155 11.41 -11.85 -2.07
CA LEU A 155 12.11 -12.20 -0.83
C LEU A 155 11.68 -13.57 -0.30
N ALA A 156 10.38 -13.80 -0.14
CA ALA A 156 9.87 -15.09 0.31
C ALA A 156 8.42 -15.30 -0.11
N GLY A 157 8.11 -16.54 -0.53
CA GLY A 157 6.79 -16.90 -1.06
C GLY A 157 6.47 -16.14 -2.34
N GLY A 158 5.17 -15.97 -2.62
CA GLY A 158 4.71 -15.42 -3.89
C GLY A 158 5.00 -16.36 -5.07
N ARG A 159 4.50 -16.02 -6.25
CA ARG A 159 4.71 -16.77 -7.49
C ARG A 159 5.70 -16.11 -8.43
N ALA A 160 5.97 -14.82 -8.24
CA ALA A 160 6.88 -14.03 -9.06
C ALA A 160 7.61 -12.98 -8.21
N ASP A 161 8.79 -12.56 -8.67
CA ASP A 161 9.43 -11.35 -8.20
C ASP A 161 8.90 -10.15 -9.01
N LEU A 162 8.17 -9.26 -8.36
CA LEU A 162 7.62 -8.05 -8.95
C LEU A 162 8.56 -6.85 -8.85
N GLY A 163 9.74 -7.00 -8.22
CA GLY A 163 10.77 -5.95 -8.12
C GLY A 163 11.04 -5.27 -9.46
N PRO A 164 11.49 -6.02 -10.49
CA PRO A 164 11.75 -5.50 -11.83
C PRO A 164 10.52 -4.88 -12.51
N VAL A 165 9.33 -5.45 -12.27
CA VAL A 165 8.07 -4.97 -12.86
C VAL A 165 7.68 -3.62 -12.27
N VAL A 166 7.86 -3.44 -10.96
CA VAL A 166 7.64 -2.15 -10.28
C VAL A 166 8.59 -1.10 -10.82
N ASP A 167 9.88 -1.42 -10.98
CA ASP A 167 10.88 -0.47 -11.49
C ASP A 167 10.58 -0.06 -12.94
N ALA A 168 10.24 -1.03 -13.79
CA ALA A 168 9.88 -0.78 -15.18
C ALA A 168 8.58 0.04 -15.30
N LEU A 169 7.56 -0.24 -14.48
CA LEU A 169 6.32 0.54 -14.46
C LEU A 169 6.58 1.96 -13.95
N ASP A 170 7.39 2.13 -12.91
CA ASP A 170 7.75 3.46 -12.42
C ASP A 170 8.47 4.29 -13.48
N ALA A 171 9.50 3.71 -14.11
CA ALA A 171 10.24 4.37 -15.17
C ALA A 171 9.32 4.75 -16.35
N ALA A 172 8.43 3.84 -16.77
CA ALA A 172 7.49 4.10 -17.86
C ALA A 172 6.46 5.19 -17.51
N LEU A 173 5.99 5.25 -16.26
CA LEU A 173 5.13 6.34 -15.78
C LEU A 173 5.85 7.68 -15.82
N CYS A 174 7.08 7.75 -15.33
CA CYS A 174 7.86 8.99 -15.28
C CYS A 174 8.35 9.47 -16.66
N ALA A 175 8.49 8.55 -17.62
CA ALA A 175 8.90 8.86 -18.99
C ALA A 175 7.79 9.48 -19.84
N ASP A 176 6.52 9.36 -19.43
CA ASP A 176 5.37 9.86 -20.17
C ASP A 176 4.76 11.09 -19.44
N PRO A 177 5.04 12.32 -19.90
CA PRO A 177 4.54 13.54 -19.26
C PRO A 177 3.02 13.59 -19.15
N ARG A 178 2.30 12.89 -20.04
CA ARG A 178 0.84 12.83 -19.99
C ARG A 178 0.35 12.08 -18.75
N LEU A 179 1.10 11.07 -18.30
CA LEU A 179 0.76 10.29 -17.12
C LEU A 179 0.94 11.07 -15.81
N ALA A 180 1.64 12.21 -15.83
CA ALA A 180 1.64 13.18 -14.72
C ALA A 180 0.25 13.77 -14.43
N GLU A 181 -0.68 13.74 -15.41
CA GLU A 181 -2.05 14.24 -15.28
C GLU A 181 -3.01 13.22 -14.63
N LEU A 182 -2.52 12.01 -14.31
CA LEU A 182 -3.31 11.04 -13.57
C LEU A 182 -3.79 11.65 -12.25
N PRO A 183 -5.04 11.41 -11.85
CA PRO A 183 -5.51 11.78 -10.52
C PRO A 183 -4.55 11.22 -9.47
N GLY A 184 -4.19 12.02 -8.48
CA GLY A 184 -3.46 11.58 -7.31
C GLY A 184 -4.29 10.68 -6.39
N ARG A 185 -5.42 10.12 -6.84
CA ARG A 185 -6.11 8.98 -6.23
C ARG A 185 -5.97 7.68 -7.03
N PHE A 186 -5.53 7.76 -8.28
CA PHE A 186 -5.42 6.63 -9.21
C PHE A 186 -4.39 5.61 -8.74
N LEU A 187 -4.76 4.40 -8.32
CA LEU A 187 -3.82 3.47 -7.68
C LEU A 187 -3.41 2.30 -8.59
N PHE A 188 -2.11 2.05 -8.66
CA PHE A 188 -1.56 0.81 -9.21
C PHE A 188 -1.34 -0.22 -8.09
N VAL A 189 -1.82 -1.45 -8.27
CA VAL A 189 -1.67 -2.55 -7.29
C VAL A 189 -1.17 -3.82 -7.96
N LEU A 190 0.01 -4.31 -7.56
CA LEU A 190 0.64 -5.51 -8.09
C LEU A 190 0.74 -6.59 -7.00
N ASP A 191 -0.05 -7.65 -7.13
CA ASP A 191 0.00 -8.80 -6.22
C ASP A 191 0.85 -9.90 -6.86
N ASP A 192 1.83 -10.44 -6.11
CA ASP A 192 2.72 -11.48 -6.64
C ASP A 192 2.11 -12.89 -6.65
N GLY A 193 0.79 -12.99 -6.48
CA GLY A 193 0.07 -14.24 -6.47
C GLY A 193 -0.07 -14.87 -5.09
N ARG A 194 0.31 -14.14 -4.02
CA ARG A 194 0.07 -14.55 -2.63
C ARG A 194 -1.28 -14.09 -2.10
N GLY A 195 -1.87 -13.02 -2.65
CA GLY A 195 -3.17 -12.52 -2.24
C GLY A 195 -3.15 -11.60 -1.01
N ASP A 196 -1.99 -11.04 -0.64
CA ASP A 196 -1.83 -10.14 0.50
C ASP A 196 -2.31 -8.70 0.20
N LEU A 197 -2.64 -8.44 -1.07
CA LEU A 197 -3.23 -7.20 -1.55
C LEU A 197 -4.62 -7.41 -2.18
N ALA A 198 -5.24 -8.58 -1.98
CA ALA A 198 -6.53 -8.91 -2.57
C ALA A 198 -7.66 -7.93 -2.18
N ASP A 199 -7.63 -7.41 -0.96
CA ASP A 199 -8.61 -6.43 -0.46
C ASP A 199 -8.26 -4.98 -0.86
N GLN A 200 -7.10 -4.75 -1.47
CA GLN A 200 -6.72 -3.43 -1.97
C GLN A 200 -7.46 -3.15 -3.27
N ARG A 201 -8.20 -2.05 -3.30
CA ARG A 201 -8.80 -1.54 -4.54
C ARG A 201 -7.71 -1.01 -5.46
N ALA A 202 -7.83 -1.34 -6.74
CA ALA A 202 -6.91 -0.89 -7.77
C ALA A 202 -7.69 -0.14 -8.85
N ASP A 203 -7.04 0.83 -9.48
CA ASP A 203 -7.50 1.36 -10.76
C ASP A 203 -6.95 0.50 -11.89
N LEU A 204 -5.65 0.23 -11.84
CA LEU A 204 -4.96 -0.74 -12.67
C LEU A 204 -4.06 -1.60 -11.81
N GLY A 205 -3.83 -2.84 -12.22
CA GLY A 205 -3.00 -3.74 -11.45
C GLY A 205 -2.87 -5.10 -12.11
N ALA A 206 -2.26 -6.03 -11.40
CA ALA A 206 -2.23 -7.42 -11.80
C ALA A 206 -2.07 -8.35 -10.60
N VAL A 207 -2.41 -9.62 -10.81
CA VAL A 207 -2.06 -10.73 -9.93
C VAL A 207 -1.19 -11.69 -10.71
N ALA A 208 0.00 -12.01 -10.21
CA ALA A 208 0.86 -13.01 -10.84
C ALA A 208 0.23 -14.42 -10.74
N LEU A 209 0.21 -15.13 -11.86
CA LEU A 209 -0.35 -16.48 -11.95
C LEU A 209 0.75 -17.54 -11.81
N ASP A 210 1.97 -17.18 -12.23
CA ASP A 210 3.21 -17.95 -12.21
C ASP A 210 4.38 -16.94 -12.42
N PRO A 211 5.66 -17.39 -12.51
CA PRO A 211 6.80 -16.47 -12.63
C PRO A 211 6.76 -15.54 -13.85
N ASP A 212 6.09 -15.95 -14.93
CA ASP A 212 6.17 -15.28 -16.23
C ASP A 212 4.84 -14.65 -16.67
N THR A 213 3.73 -14.97 -16.03
CA THR A 213 2.40 -14.51 -16.43
C THR A 213 1.60 -13.91 -15.29
N ALA A 214 0.76 -12.95 -15.63
CA ALA A 214 -0.17 -12.31 -14.71
C ALA A 214 -1.55 -12.16 -15.35
N GLN A 215 -2.55 -11.87 -14.53
CA GLN A 215 -3.84 -11.38 -15.01
C GLN A 215 -4.07 -9.94 -14.57
N LEU A 216 -4.50 -9.09 -15.51
CA LEU A 216 -4.81 -7.70 -15.21
C LEU A 216 -6.00 -7.54 -14.28
N ARG A 217 -5.87 -6.59 -13.36
CA ARG A 217 -6.96 -5.98 -12.60
C ARG A 217 -7.28 -4.63 -13.21
N VAL A 218 -8.54 -4.39 -13.56
CA VAL A 218 -9.01 -3.15 -14.20
C VAL A 218 -10.23 -2.64 -13.44
N GLY A 219 -10.04 -1.63 -12.60
CA GLY A 219 -11.04 -1.20 -11.63
C GLY A 219 -11.45 -2.34 -10.69
N ASP A 220 -12.76 -2.59 -10.58
CA ASP A 220 -13.31 -3.70 -9.77
C ASP A 220 -13.40 -5.03 -10.56
N GLY A 221 -12.91 -5.10 -11.80
CA GLY A 221 -12.98 -6.27 -12.68
C GLY A 221 -11.62 -6.83 -13.10
N TRP A 222 -11.67 -7.79 -14.03
CA TRP A 222 -10.52 -8.51 -14.57
C TRP A 222 -10.36 -8.24 -16.06
N GLY A 223 -9.12 -8.08 -16.50
CA GLY A 223 -8.72 -7.98 -17.90
C GLY A 223 -8.00 -9.24 -18.39
N GLU A 224 -7.32 -9.10 -19.51
CA GLU A 224 -6.57 -10.17 -20.14
C GLU A 224 -5.46 -10.75 -19.25
N ARG A 225 -5.07 -11.99 -19.58
CA ARG A 225 -3.79 -12.56 -19.16
C ARG A 225 -2.69 -12.11 -20.11
N LEU A 226 -1.54 -11.83 -19.56
CA LEU A 226 -0.38 -11.33 -20.30
C LEU A 226 0.91 -11.81 -19.66
N ALA A 227 2.00 -11.72 -20.42
CA ALA A 227 3.34 -11.90 -19.87
C ALA A 227 3.60 -10.81 -18.82
N LEU A 228 4.21 -11.18 -17.71
CA LEU A 228 4.53 -10.26 -16.61
C LEU A 228 5.44 -9.12 -17.10
N ALA A 229 6.34 -9.41 -18.03
CA ALA A 229 7.20 -8.42 -18.69
C ALA A 229 6.45 -7.37 -19.53
N ASP A 230 5.25 -7.69 -20.04
CA ASP A 230 4.41 -6.75 -20.79
C ASP A 230 3.57 -5.85 -19.88
N LEU A 231 3.48 -6.16 -18.59
CA LEU A 231 2.62 -5.45 -17.65
C LEU A 231 2.89 -3.95 -17.57
N PRO A 232 4.15 -3.46 -17.47
CA PRO A 232 4.44 -2.02 -17.41
C PRO A 232 3.88 -1.27 -18.62
N ARG A 233 4.17 -1.77 -19.83
CA ARG A 233 3.70 -1.17 -21.08
C ARG A 233 2.18 -1.14 -21.12
N ARG A 234 1.54 -2.27 -20.80
CA ARG A 234 0.09 -2.40 -20.87
C ARG A 234 -0.63 -1.54 -19.83
N ALA A 235 -0.10 -1.44 -18.62
CA ALA A 235 -0.63 -0.55 -17.58
C ALA A 235 -0.55 0.93 -17.99
N CYS A 236 0.55 1.37 -18.61
CA CYS A 236 0.67 2.73 -19.14
C CYS A 236 -0.30 3.00 -20.31
N GLU A 237 -0.53 2.03 -21.20
CA GLU A 237 -1.53 2.14 -22.27
C GLU A 237 -2.94 2.35 -21.70
N LEU A 238 -3.33 1.54 -20.71
CA LEU A 238 -4.63 1.67 -20.05
C LEU A 238 -4.74 2.96 -19.25
N ALA A 239 -3.66 3.43 -18.62
CA ALA A 239 -3.63 4.70 -17.91
C ALA A 239 -3.81 5.90 -18.86
N ARG A 240 -3.19 5.88 -20.04
CA ARG A 240 -3.45 6.88 -21.09
C ARG A 240 -4.90 6.83 -21.56
N ARG A 241 -5.42 5.63 -21.84
CA ARG A 241 -6.83 5.45 -22.22
C ARG A 241 -7.78 5.96 -21.12
N PHE A 242 -7.43 5.78 -19.85
CA PHE A 242 -8.21 6.33 -18.75
C PHE A 242 -8.25 7.85 -18.80
N LEU A 243 -7.12 8.51 -19.06
CA LEU A 243 -7.06 9.96 -19.27
C LEU A 243 -7.89 10.42 -20.48
N ASP A 244 -7.87 9.66 -21.57
CA ASP A 244 -8.70 9.94 -22.76
C ASP A 244 -10.21 9.87 -22.41
N VAL A 245 -10.63 8.79 -21.76
CA VAL A 245 -12.06 8.51 -21.50
C VAL A 245 -12.63 9.37 -20.38
N ARG A 246 -11.86 9.64 -19.31
CA ARG A 246 -12.34 10.45 -18.18
C ARG A 246 -12.59 11.91 -18.56
N GLY A 247 -11.91 12.40 -19.61
CA GLY A 247 -11.95 13.79 -20.03
C GLY A 247 -11.41 14.80 -19.00
N PRO A 248 -11.38 16.09 -19.35
CA PRO A 248 -10.94 17.14 -18.44
C PRO A 248 -12.05 17.55 -17.46
N GLY A 249 -11.67 18.29 -16.41
CA GLY A 249 -12.61 19.01 -15.55
C GLY A 249 -12.72 18.48 -14.11
N ARG A 250 -13.42 19.24 -13.26
CA ARG A 250 -13.54 18.97 -11.81
C ARG A 250 -14.45 17.79 -11.49
N ALA A 251 -15.44 17.53 -12.35
CA ALA A 251 -16.35 16.40 -12.24
C ALA A 251 -15.79 15.11 -12.88
N ALA A 252 -14.62 15.18 -13.53
CA ALA A 252 -14.03 14.04 -14.21
C ALA A 252 -13.73 12.90 -13.22
N PRO A 253 -14.00 11.64 -13.60
CA PRO A 253 -13.67 10.47 -12.81
C PRO A 253 -12.25 10.48 -12.25
N TRP A 254 -12.10 10.06 -11.00
CA TRP A 254 -10.78 9.84 -10.38
C TRP A 254 -10.33 8.39 -10.47
N HIS A 255 -11.29 7.49 -10.66
CA HIS A 255 -11.08 6.05 -10.64
C HIS A 255 -11.68 5.36 -11.87
N VAL A 256 -11.10 4.22 -12.24
CA VAL A 256 -11.56 3.41 -13.38
C VAL A 256 -12.99 2.90 -13.19
N ARG A 257 -13.35 2.53 -11.95
CA ARG A 257 -14.72 2.09 -11.58
C ARG A 257 -15.80 3.15 -11.75
N GLU A 258 -15.42 4.41 -11.89
CA GLU A 258 -16.35 5.53 -12.07
C GLU A 258 -16.61 5.82 -13.54
N LEU A 259 -15.91 5.13 -14.46
CA LEU A 259 -16.15 5.27 -15.89
C LEU A 259 -17.50 4.64 -16.27
N PRO A 260 -18.21 5.22 -17.25
CA PRO A 260 -19.50 4.70 -17.70
C PRO A 260 -19.38 3.40 -18.51
N ALA A 261 -18.18 3.07 -18.98
CA ALA A 261 -17.89 1.88 -19.76
C ALA A 261 -16.56 1.25 -19.30
N PRO A 262 -16.39 -0.08 -19.47
CA PRO A 262 -15.13 -0.74 -19.15
C PRO A 262 -13.93 -0.13 -19.88
N LEU A 263 -12.83 0.05 -19.13
CA LEU A 263 -11.58 0.58 -19.68
C LEU A 263 -10.82 -0.42 -20.57
N ALA A 264 -11.09 -1.71 -20.40
CA ALA A 264 -10.56 -2.81 -21.19
C ALA A 264 -11.64 -3.88 -21.39
N GLU A 265 -11.43 -4.78 -22.34
CA GLU A 265 -12.33 -5.92 -22.54
C GLU A 265 -12.34 -6.80 -21.28
N PRO A 266 -13.50 -7.03 -20.64
CA PRO A 266 -13.58 -7.87 -19.46
C PRO A 266 -13.21 -9.33 -19.77
N SER A 267 -12.49 -9.97 -18.85
CA SER A 267 -12.22 -11.40 -18.87
C SER A 267 -12.73 -12.06 -17.59
N ALA A 268 -13.03 -13.35 -17.65
CA ALA A 268 -13.22 -14.15 -16.45
C ALA A 268 -11.91 -14.22 -15.64
N PRO A 269 -11.97 -14.21 -14.30
CA PRO A 269 -10.78 -14.42 -13.48
C PRO A 269 -10.23 -15.83 -13.66
N ASP A 270 -8.91 -15.95 -13.77
CA ASP A 270 -8.18 -17.20 -13.62
C ASP A 270 -8.28 -17.64 -12.16
N SER A 271 -8.54 -18.93 -11.91
CA SER A 271 -8.68 -19.45 -10.54
C SER A 271 -7.42 -19.21 -9.71
N ARG A 272 -6.24 -19.16 -10.35
CA ARG A 272 -4.97 -18.82 -9.68
C ARG A 272 -4.94 -17.38 -9.19
N ALA A 273 -5.65 -16.45 -9.83
CA ALA A 273 -5.71 -15.05 -9.43
C ALA A 273 -6.61 -14.81 -8.20
N LEU A 274 -7.47 -15.77 -7.86
CA LEU A 274 -8.43 -15.68 -6.76
C LEU A 274 -7.82 -16.15 -5.43
N VAL A 275 -6.68 -15.57 -5.08
CA VAL A 275 -5.95 -15.85 -3.84
C VAL A 275 -6.18 -14.75 -2.81
N ARG A 276 -6.14 -15.12 -1.53
CA ARG A 276 -6.20 -14.20 -0.39
C ARG A 276 -5.30 -14.72 0.72
N SER A 277 -4.52 -13.82 1.31
CA SER A 277 -3.74 -14.12 2.52
C SER A 277 -3.84 -12.97 3.50
N ALA A 278 -3.90 -13.29 4.79
CA ALA A 278 -3.77 -12.28 5.83
C ALA A 278 -2.35 -11.68 5.82
N PRO A 279 -2.18 -10.41 6.25
CA PRO A 279 -0.86 -9.88 6.51
C PRO A 279 -0.13 -10.72 7.57
N PRO A 280 1.20 -10.89 7.46
CA PRO A 280 1.99 -11.49 8.53
C PRO A 280 1.96 -10.61 9.78
N GLU A 281 2.02 -11.24 10.95
CA GLU A 281 2.19 -10.54 12.22
C GLU A 281 3.57 -9.87 12.29
N PRO A 282 3.71 -8.73 13.01
CA PRO A 282 5.02 -8.14 13.29
C PRO A 282 5.98 -9.11 13.99
N GLY A 283 7.25 -9.05 13.63
CA GLY A 283 8.31 -9.94 14.11
C GLY A 283 9.04 -10.68 12.98
N PRO A 284 9.74 -11.78 13.28
CA PRO A 284 10.44 -12.59 12.29
C PRO A 284 9.49 -13.19 11.25
N THR A 285 9.88 -13.10 9.99
CA THR A 285 9.19 -13.68 8.83
C THR A 285 10.19 -14.40 7.95
N PRO A 286 9.75 -15.27 7.02
CA PRO A 286 10.64 -15.87 6.03
C PRO A 286 11.40 -14.85 5.15
N ALA A 287 10.91 -13.61 5.05
CA ALA A 287 11.52 -12.56 4.23
C ALA A 287 12.45 -11.62 5.02
N GLY A 288 12.53 -11.75 6.35
CA GLY A 288 13.19 -10.78 7.23
C GLY A 288 12.34 -10.43 8.44
N VAL A 289 12.54 -9.23 9.01
CA VAL A 289 11.84 -8.80 10.23
C VAL A 289 10.81 -7.72 9.89
N LEU A 290 9.56 -7.94 10.27
CA LEU A 290 8.50 -6.95 10.13
C LEU A 290 8.41 -6.11 11.42
N VAL A 291 8.87 -4.87 11.36
CA VAL A 291 8.85 -3.96 12.51
C VAL A 291 7.52 -3.21 12.56
N ALA A 292 6.78 -3.38 13.66
CA ALA A 292 5.52 -2.68 13.89
C ALA A 292 5.75 -1.18 14.08
N LEU A 293 4.85 -0.37 13.52
CA LEU A 293 4.81 1.07 13.73
C LEU A 293 3.47 1.42 14.41
N PRO A 294 3.45 1.57 15.75
CA PRO A 294 2.27 2.06 16.46
C PRO A 294 1.73 3.34 15.81
N ASP A 295 0.41 3.40 15.65
CA ASP A 295 -0.29 4.50 14.95
C ASP A 295 0.19 4.78 13.52
N ALA A 296 0.86 3.81 12.88
CA ALA A 296 1.53 3.96 11.59
C ALA A 296 2.65 5.02 11.60
N ARG A 297 3.28 5.26 12.75
CA ARG A 297 4.31 6.28 12.95
C ARG A 297 5.70 5.67 13.12
N LEU A 298 6.63 6.09 12.28
CA LEU A 298 8.04 5.88 12.45
C LEU A 298 8.65 7.10 13.15
N ASP A 299 9.05 6.92 14.39
CA ASP A 299 9.80 7.88 15.19
C ASP A 299 11.25 7.39 15.40
N ALA A 300 11.98 8.01 16.33
CA ALA A 300 13.35 7.61 16.65
C ALA A 300 13.45 6.18 17.20
N HIS A 301 12.44 5.73 17.95
CA HIS A 301 12.42 4.38 18.51
C HIS A 301 12.16 3.34 17.42
N GLY A 302 11.18 3.60 16.55
CA GLY A 302 10.93 2.76 15.38
C GLY A 302 12.14 2.68 14.45
N LEU A 303 12.85 3.80 14.23
CA LEU A 303 14.08 3.79 13.43
C LEU A 303 15.19 2.96 14.09
N ALA A 304 15.36 3.05 15.41
CA ALA A 304 16.32 2.22 16.14
C ALA A 304 15.99 0.72 16.01
N ALA A 305 14.72 0.34 16.07
CA ALA A 305 14.28 -1.04 15.85
C ALA A 305 14.55 -1.52 14.41
N LEU A 306 14.35 -0.66 13.40
CA LEU A 306 14.76 -0.96 12.03
C LEU A 306 16.27 -1.13 11.92
N ASP A 307 17.04 -0.31 12.63
CA ASP A 307 18.49 -0.35 12.59
C ASP A 307 19.05 -1.62 13.24
N GLU A 308 18.45 -2.05 14.36
CA GLU A 308 18.78 -3.30 15.04
C GLU A 308 18.46 -4.52 14.15
N ALA A 309 17.26 -4.54 13.55
CA ALA A 309 16.83 -5.64 12.69
C ALA A 309 17.67 -5.76 11.40
N ALA A 310 18.15 -4.65 10.85
CA ALA A 310 18.90 -4.62 9.59
C ALA A 310 20.39 -4.91 9.77
N GLY A 311 20.93 -4.67 10.96
CA GLY A 311 22.37 -4.71 11.19
C GLY A 311 23.14 -3.61 10.45
N PRO A 312 24.49 -3.70 10.41
CA PRO A 312 25.34 -2.65 9.85
C PRO A 312 25.25 -2.51 8.33
N ASP A 313 25.00 -3.61 7.60
CA ASP A 313 25.11 -3.65 6.13
C ASP A 313 23.77 -3.59 5.39
N GLY A 314 22.64 -3.81 6.08
CA GLY A 314 21.32 -3.77 5.44
C GLY A 314 20.85 -2.34 5.20
N ASP A 315 20.74 -1.87 3.96
CA ASP A 315 20.21 -0.52 3.67
C ASP A 315 18.76 -0.54 3.17
N GLU A 316 18.25 -1.59 2.53
CA GLU A 316 16.86 -1.60 2.06
C GLU A 316 15.87 -1.84 3.22
N VAL A 317 14.74 -1.12 3.20
CA VAL A 317 13.52 -1.46 3.92
C VAL A 317 12.30 -1.33 3.01
N ARG A 318 11.22 -2.02 3.34
CA ARG A 318 9.97 -2.00 2.59
C ARG A 318 8.82 -1.54 3.47
N VAL A 319 8.29 -0.38 3.15
CA VAL A 319 7.05 0.13 3.76
C VAL A 319 5.91 -0.82 3.38
N THR A 320 5.12 -1.25 4.35
CA THR A 320 3.96 -2.13 4.10
C THR A 320 2.65 -1.35 4.21
N PRO A 321 1.53 -1.88 3.71
CA PRO A 321 0.22 -1.30 3.95
C PRO A 321 -0.37 -1.66 5.33
N TRP A 322 0.40 -2.31 6.22
CA TRP A 322 -0.06 -2.90 7.48
C TRP A 322 0.46 -2.17 8.72
N SER A 323 0.76 -0.87 8.61
CA SER A 323 1.37 -0.08 9.70
C SER A 323 2.67 -0.70 10.22
N SER A 324 3.49 -1.21 9.31
CA SER A 324 4.77 -1.82 9.60
C SER A 324 5.77 -1.56 8.48
N VAL A 325 7.04 -1.82 8.77
CA VAL A 325 8.12 -1.76 7.79
C VAL A 325 8.88 -3.06 7.85
N LEU A 326 9.02 -3.72 6.70
CA LEU A 326 9.82 -4.92 6.56
C LEU A 326 11.28 -4.52 6.40
N VAL A 327 12.13 -5.10 7.23
CA VAL A 327 13.57 -5.16 7.04
C VAL A 327 13.88 -6.50 6.37
N PRO A 328 14.24 -6.52 5.07
CA PRO A 328 14.59 -7.75 4.40
C PRO A 328 15.75 -8.46 5.11
N GLY A 329 15.64 -9.77 5.29
CA GLY A 329 16.76 -10.58 5.77
C GLY A 329 17.86 -10.66 4.72
N ALA A 330 19.08 -10.99 5.14
CA ALA A 330 20.11 -11.40 4.18
C ALA A 330 19.55 -12.55 3.36
N THR A 331 19.37 -12.35 2.05
CA THR A 331 18.88 -13.39 1.15
C THR A 331 19.74 -14.63 1.33
N GLY A 332 19.15 -15.69 1.88
CA GLY A 332 19.73 -17.02 1.80
C GLY A 332 19.75 -17.41 0.32
N ALA A 333 20.82 -17.08 -0.39
CA ALA A 333 21.21 -17.87 -1.55
C ALA A 333 21.24 -19.33 -1.06
N GLY A 334 20.42 -20.16 -1.69
CA GLY A 334 19.93 -21.41 -1.13
C GLY A 334 20.97 -22.30 -0.43
N ARG A 335 20.51 -22.96 0.62
CA ARG A 335 21.06 -24.27 1.01
C ARG A 335 20.06 -25.34 0.57
#